data_AF-A0A914D337-F1
#
_entry.id   AF-A0A914D337-F1
#
_cell.length_a   1.000
_cell.length_b   1.000
_cell.length_c   1.000
_cell.angle_alpha   90.00
_cell.angle_beta   90.00
_cell.angle_gamma   90.00
#
_symmetry.space_group_name_H-M   'P 1'
#
loop_
_entity.id
_entity.type
_entity.pdbx_description
1 polymer ?
#
loop_
_entity_poly.entity_id
_entity_poly.type
_entity_poly.pdbx_seq_one_letter_code
_entity_poly.pdbx_strand_id
1 'polypeptide(L)'
;MHFTPPLLHVPYNSRKGSELESARKLDDDDIDRNRFERLIQEKMDMPTSDNGLYLARTVAPVLTKALAEVLLKRPANPIGFISEWLIRYNDEEANAFDV
;
A
#
# COMPACT_ATOMS: atom_id res chain seq x y z
N MET A 1 18.39 -59.99 46.68
CA MET A 1 18.22 -58.62 47.20
C MET A 1 17.84 -57.72 46.03
N HIS A 2 16.93 -56.78 46.27
CA HIS A 2 16.49 -55.69 45.40
C HIS A 2 15.60 -56.00 44.19
N PHE A 3 14.57 -55.23 43.86
CA PHE A 3 13.63 -54.32 44.54
C PHE A 3 12.81 -53.77 43.35
N THR A 4 11.49 -53.98 43.28
CA THR A 4 10.64 -53.24 42.30
C THR A 4 9.97 -52.06 42.99
N PRO A 5 9.98 -50.88 42.35
CA PRO A 5 8.80 -50.02 42.40
C PRO A 5 8.41 -49.42 41.03
N PRO A 6 7.20 -48.83 40.91
CA PRO A 6 6.37 -48.95 39.70
C PRO A 6 6.02 -47.63 38.97
N LEU A 7 5.39 -47.81 37.80
CA LEU A 7 4.58 -46.88 36.95
C LEU A 7 5.19 -45.58 36.44
N LEU A 8 5.04 -45.32 35.12
CA LEU A 8 4.21 -44.22 34.57
C LEU A 8 4.21 -44.24 33.03
N HIS A 9 3.01 -44.29 32.44
CA HIS A 9 2.76 -43.98 31.03
C HIS A 9 3.01 -42.50 30.79
N VAL A 10 3.85 -42.17 29.81
CA VAL A 10 3.94 -40.80 29.26
C VAL A 10 4.01 -40.90 27.73
N PRO A 11 3.11 -40.23 26.99
CA PRO A 11 3.06 -40.30 25.54
C PRO A 11 4.26 -39.58 24.91
N TYR A 12 4.81 -40.17 23.84
CA TYR A 12 5.81 -39.53 23.00
C TYR A 12 5.16 -38.33 22.30
N ASN A 13 5.44 -37.13 22.82
CA ASN A 13 4.84 -35.88 22.40
C ASN A 13 5.33 -35.53 20.97
N SER A 14 4.43 -35.66 20.01
CA SER A 14 4.62 -35.24 18.61
C SER A 14 4.70 -33.72 18.53
N ARG A 15 5.92 -33.16 18.56
CA ARG A 15 6.17 -31.75 18.24
C ARG A 15 6.50 -31.60 16.76
N LYS A 16 5.46 -31.50 15.93
CA LYS A 16 5.52 -30.82 14.63
C LYS A 16 4.26 -29.98 14.52
N GLY A 17 4.32 -28.74 15.01
CA GLY A 17 3.12 -27.90 15.08
C GLY A 17 3.36 -26.41 15.26
N SER A 18 4.54 -25.88 14.92
CA SER A 18 4.77 -24.42 15.01
C SER A 18 5.58 -23.78 13.88
N GLU A 19 6.20 -24.56 12.98
CA GLU A 19 6.89 -24.00 11.80
C GLU A 19 5.99 -23.90 10.55
N LEU A 20 4.88 -24.66 10.51
CA LEU A 20 3.96 -24.66 9.36
C LEU A 20 2.90 -23.55 9.41
N GLU A 21 2.70 -22.90 10.56
CA GLU A 21 1.76 -21.78 10.68
C GLU A 21 2.38 -20.43 10.27
N SER A 22 3.71 -20.28 10.39
CA SER A 22 4.37 -19.03 10.02
C SER A 22 4.58 -18.88 8.50
N ALA A 23 4.65 -19.98 7.76
CA ALA A 23 4.76 -19.96 6.30
C ALA A 23 3.43 -19.60 5.60
N ARG A 24 2.28 -19.94 6.22
CA ARG A 24 0.95 -19.71 5.62
C ARG A 24 0.48 -18.26 5.65
N LYS A 25 1.06 -17.42 6.51
CA LYS A 25 0.70 -15.99 6.58
C LYS A 25 1.52 -15.11 5.63
N LEU A 26 2.74 -15.52 5.31
CA LEU A 26 3.58 -14.78 4.36
C LEU A 26 3.09 -14.98 2.92
N ASP A 27 2.63 -16.19 2.59
CA ASP A 27 2.12 -16.49 1.25
C ASP A 27 0.83 -15.72 0.91
N ASP A 28 -0.07 -15.48 1.87
CA ASP A 28 -1.36 -14.82 1.60
C ASP A 28 -1.18 -13.30 1.36
N ASP A 29 -0.40 -12.64 2.22
CA ASP A 29 -0.09 -11.20 2.09
C ASP A 29 0.73 -10.91 0.81
N ASP A 30 1.67 -11.79 0.44
CA ASP A 30 2.46 -11.66 -0.79
C ASP A 30 1.61 -11.95 -2.04
N ILE A 31 0.67 -12.91 -1.98
CA ILE A 31 -0.25 -13.18 -3.09
C ILE A 31 -1.18 -11.98 -3.34
N ASP A 32 -1.71 -11.37 -2.29
CA ASP A 32 -2.57 -10.18 -2.42
C ASP A 32 -1.82 -8.98 -2.95
N ARG A 33 -0.57 -8.78 -2.51
CA ARG A 33 0.31 -7.74 -3.05
C ARG A 33 0.61 -7.99 -4.54
N ASN A 34 0.98 -9.21 -4.92
CA ASN A 34 1.27 -9.54 -6.31
C ASN A 34 0.03 -9.45 -7.21
N ARG A 35 -1.16 -9.75 -6.70
CA ARG A 35 -2.43 -9.53 -7.42
C ARG A 35 -2.73 -8.06 -7.59
N PHE A 36 -2.52 -7.26 -6.55
CA PHE A 36 -2.69 -5.81 -6.61
C PHE A 36 -1.73 -5.18 -7.62
N GLU A 37 -0.45 -5.56 -7.58
CA GLU A 37 0.57 -5.11 -8.54
C GLU A 37 0.19 -5.52 -9.97
N ARG A 38 -0.28 -6.75 -10.19
CA ARG A 38 -0.78 -7.19 -11.51
C ARG A 38 -2.00 -6.40 -11.98
N LEU A 39 -2.97 -6.13 -11.10
CA LEU A 39 -4.16 -5.33 -11.45
C LEU A 39 -3.81 -3.88 -11.77
N ILE A 40 -2.84 -3.30 -11.05
CA ILE A 40 -2.30 -1.96 -11.34
C ILE A 40 -1.61 -1.98 -12.71
N GLN A 41 -0.80 -3.00 -12.99
CA GLN A 41 -0.02 -3.10 -14.21
C GLN A 41 -0.87 -3.42 -15.44
N GLU A 42 -1.96 -4.20 -15.28
CA GLU A 42 -2.94 -4.52 -16.32
C GLU A 42 -3.94 -3.38 -16.56
N LYS A 43 -4.22 -2.54 -15.55
CA LYS A 43 -4.99 -1.29 -15.73
C LYS A 43 -4.14 -0.08 -16.09
N MET A 44 -2.82 -0.14 -15.92
CA MET A 44 -1.86 0.82 -16.44
C MET A 44 -1.57 0.52 -17.92
N ASP A 45 -2.63 0.41 -18.72
CA ASP A 45 -2.52 0.95 -20.06
C ASP A 45 -2.17 2.42 -19.85
N MET A 46 -0.91 2.77 -20.12
CA MET A 46 -0.46 4.16 -20.26
C MET A 46 -1.59 4.93 -20.93
N PRO A 47 -2.01 6.12 -20.47
CA PRO A 47 -3.16 6.80 -21.06
C PRO A 47 -2.94 6.99 -22.56
N THR A 48 -3.46 6.05 -23.36
CA THR A 48 -3.20 5.92 -24.79
C THR A 48 -4.23 6.70 -25.59
N SER A 49 -5.36 7.05 -24.96
CA SER A 49 -6.31 7.99 -25.51
C SER A 49 -5.79 9.42 -25.41
N ASP A 50 -6.11 10.26 -26.41
CA ASP A 50 -5.72 11.67 -26.45
C ASP A 50 -6.13 12.43 -25.18
N ASN A 51 -7.33 12.14 -24.65
CA ASN A 51 -7.82 12.72 -23.40
C ASN A 51 -6.96 12.30 -22.20
N GLY A 52 -6.60 11.02 -22.13
CA GLY A 52 -5.71 10.53 -21.07
C GLY A 52 -4.33 11.20 -21.15
N LEU A 53 -3.78 11.34 -22.35
CA LEU A 53 -2.49 11.97 -22.57
C LEU A 53 -2.53 13.47 -22.22
N TYR A 54 -3.62 14.16 -22.57
CA TYR A 54 -3.86 15.54 -22.18
C TYR A 54 -3.87 15.69 -20.66
N LEU A 55 -4.63 14.85 -19.94
CA LEU A 55 -4.68 14.89 -18.48
C LEU A 55 -3.31 14.59 -17.86
N ALA A 56 -2.60 13.59 -18.37
CA ALA A 56 -1.26 13.22 -17.90
C ALA A 56 -0.24 14.36 -18.04
N ARG A 57 -0.33 15.14 -19.13
CA ARG A 57 0.59 16.25 -19.42
C ARG A 57 0.23 17.55 -18.72
N THR A 58 -1.04 17.76 -18.43
CA THR A 58 -1.54 19.04 -17.90
C THR A 58 -1.71 18.98 -16.38
N VAL A 59 -2.75 18.29 -15.92
CA VAL A 59 -3.23 18.38 -14.54
C VAL A 59 -2.70 17.26 -13.64
N ALA A 60 -2.35 16.10 -14.20
CA ALA A 60 -1.95 14.95 -13.38
C ALA A 60 -0.75 15.22 -12.45
N PRO A 61 0.34 15.92 -12.87
CA PRO A 61 1.47 16.17 -11.98
C PRO A 61 1.10 17.02 -10.76
N VAL A 62 0.36 18.11 -10.98
CA VAL A 62 -0.05 19.02 -9.91
C VAL A 62 -1.10 18.39 -8.99
N LEU A 63 -2.05 17.64 -9.55
CA LEU A 63 -3.02 16.87 -8.76
C LEU A 63 -2.34 15.81 -7.90
N THR A 64 -1.30 15.14 -8.42
CA THR A 64 -0.54 14.13 -7.65
C THR A 64 0.16 14.77 -6.45
N LYS A 65 0.77 15.96 -6.61
CA LYS A 65 1.36 16.71 -5.48
C LYS A 65 0.31 17.08 -4.43
N ALA A 66 -0.87 17.58 -4.85
CA ALA A 66 -1.96 17.91 -3.93
C ALA A 66 -2.46 16.68 -3.15
N LEU A 67 -2.59 15.54 -3.82
CA LEU A 67 -2.99 14.28 -3.19
C LEU A 67 -1.96 13.78 -2.18
N ALA A 68 -0.65 13.92 -2.48
CA ALA A 68 0.41 13.60 -1.53
C ALA A 68 0.28 14.42 -0.23
N GLU A 69 -0.02 15.72 -0.36
CA GLU A 69 -0.26 16.61 0.80
C GLU A 69 -1.48 16.19 1.63
N VAL A 70 -2.56 15.72 0.98
CA VAL A 70 -3.73 15.17 1.69
C VAL A 70 -3.36 13.91 2.48
N LEU A 71 -2.55 13.01 1.91
CA LEU A 71 -2.13 11.79 2.59
C LEU A 71 -1.26 12.08 3.82
N LEU A 72 -0.44 13.13 3.75
CA LEU A 72 0.41 13.57 4.86
C LEU A 72 -0.38 14.29 5.96
N LYS A 73 -1.25 15.23 5.59
CA LYS A 73 -1.94 16.11 6.55
C LYS A 73 -3.24 15.53 7.07
N ARG A 74 -3.86 14.60 6.34
CA ARG A 74 -5.18 14.02 6.65
C ARG A 74 -6.22 15.07 7.06
N PRO A 75 -6.44 16.11 6.23
CA PRO A 75 -7.37 17.19 6.56
C PRO A 75 -8.80 16.65 6.71
N ALA A 76 -9.58 17.26 7.61
CA ALA A 76 -10.98 16.89 7.83
C ALA A 76 -11.86 17.12 6.59
N ASN A 77 -11.50 18.08 5.73
CA ASN A 77 -12.13 18.35 4.44
C ASN A 77 -11.09 18.22 3.30
N PRO A 78 -10.89 17.02 2.73
CA PRO A 78 -9.87 16.79 1.72
C PRO A 78 -10.16 17.49 0.39
N ILE A 79 -11.44 17.64 0.01
CA ILE A 79 -11.81 18.31 -1.25
C ILE A 79 -11.53 19.81 -1.17
N GLY A 80 -11.97 20.45 -0.08
CA GLY A 80 -11.68 21.88 0.16
C GLY A 80 -10.18 22.15 0.21
N PHE A 81 -9.43 21.29 0.90
CA PHE A 81 -7.97 21.37 0.96
C PHE A 81 -7.32 21.29 -0.44
N ILE A 82 -7.74 20.35 -1.29
CA ILE A 82 -7.19 20.21 -2.65
C ILE A 82 -7.48 21.49 -3.47
N SER A 83 -8.71 22.02 -3.41
CA SER A 83 -9.04 23.24 -4.15
C SER A 83 -8.17 24.44 -3.75
N GLU A 84 -8.01 24.69 -2.45
CA GLU A 84 -7.17 25.78 -1.94
C GLU A 84 -5.69 25.57 -2.28
N TRP A 85 -5.23 24.31 -2.26
CA TRP A 85 -3.86 23.97 -2.61
C TRP A 85 -3.55 24.25 -4.08
N LEU A 86 -4.46 23.86 -4.99
CA LEU A 86 -4.30 24.10 -6.43
C LEU A 86 -4.34 25.59 -6.79
N ILE A 87 -5.19 26.38 -6.12
CA ILE A 87 -5.23 27.84 -6.32
C ILE A 87 -3.88 28.46 -5.94
N ARG A 88 -3.35 28.14 -4.75
CA ARG A 88 -2.05 28.65 -4.30
C ARG A 88 -0.91 28.23 -5.22
N TYR A 89 -0.91 26.98 -5.69
CA TYR A 89 0.09 26.50 -6.63
C TYR A 89 0.12 27.35 -7.91
N ASN A 90 -1.05 27.74 -8.43
CA ASN A 90 -1.13 28.58 -9.62
C ASN A 90 -0.60 30.00 -9.38
N ASP A 91 -0.87 30.58 -8.21
CA ASP A 91 -0.35 31.90 -7.84
C ASP A 91 1.19 31.88 -7.70
N GLU A 92 1.73 30.80 -7.13
CA GLU A 92 3.18 30.60 -6.98
C GLU A 92 3.87 30.40 -8.33
N GLU A 93 3.30 29.60 -9.23
CA GLU A 93 3.80 29.44 -10.59
C GLU A 93 3.74 30.76 -11.36
N ALA A 94 2.63 31.50 -11.30
CA ALA A 94 2.50 32.80 -11.97
C ALA A 94 3.59 33.79 -11.53
N ASN A 95 3.88 33.83 -10.23
CA ASN A 95 4.95 34.67 -9.68
C ASN A 95 6.36 34.17 -10.05
N ALA A 96 6.55 32.87 -10.30
CA ALA A 96 7.84 32.32 -10.68
C ALA A 96 8.27 32.67 -12.12
N PHE A 97 7.32 33.05 -13.00
CA PHE A 97 7.60 33.49 -14.38
C PHE A 97 7.77 35.01 -14.51
N ASP A 98 7.52 35.78 -13.45
CA ASP A 98 7.57 37.25 -13.44
C ASP A 98 8.90 37.80 -12.86
N VAL A 99 9.93 36.96 -12.74
CA VAL A 99 11.27 37.28 -12.21
C VAL A 99 12.37 37.01 -13.24
#